data_AF-A0A3D4EWA8-F1
#
_entry.id   AF-A0A3D4EWA8-F1
#
_cell.length_a   1.000
_cell.length_b   1.000
_cell.length_c   1.000
_cell.angle_alpha   90.00
_cell.angle_beta   90.00
_cell.angle_gamma   90.00
#
_symmetry.space_group_name_H-M   'P 1'
#
loop_
_entity.id
_entity.type
_entity.pdbx_description
1 polymer ?
#
loop_
_entity_poly.entity_id
_entity_poly.type
_entity_poly.pdbx_seq_one_letter_code
_entity_poly.pdbx_strand_id
1 'polypeptide(L)'
;MTIGPIENISGIPLGILGTHLGFLEALVPDNHGKLPRNSNGEFVIAAGARELIELSPVKIDLIQISSFGTTNPDEKDELIAAVRDLGLEPQLVMMVGGVNPMNPDDEEEALAQLMVNLGAALRNNIVQVNSTSVETWMEGNPPSSEEEFEARVAQNIKLHLRAYEEAGLDGSCIENWNIEFLRPGEFQNFTSLAKLRPILTGLNEKIGRPFFKALIDAAHCGD
;
A
#
# COMPACT_ATOMS: atom_id res chain seq x y z
N MET A 1 -3.76 -36.56 8.45
CA MET A 1 -4.72 -35.98 9.39
C MET A 1 -5.24 -34.70 8.76
N THR A 2 -6.54 -34.61 8.50
CA THR A 2 -7.16 -33.32 8.18
C THR A 2 -7.35 -32.58 9.50
N ILE A 3 -6.64 -31.46 9.66
CA ILE A 3 -6.83 -30.55 10.80
C ILE A 3 -8.18 -29.86 10.55
N GLY A 4 -9.09 -29.89 11.53
CA GLY A 4 -10.37 -29.17 11.43
C GLY A 4 -10.16 -27.66 11.42
N PRO A 5 -11.19 -26.86 11.10
CA PRO A 5 -11.08 -25.41 11.12
C PRO A 5 -10.67 -24.91 12.52
N ILE A 6 -9.73 -23.96 12.55
CA ILE A 6 -9.22 -23.28 13.74
C ILE A 6 -9.83 -21.88 13.76
N GLU A 7 -10.47 -21.55 14.89
CA GLU A 7 -11.04 -20.22 15.12
C GLU A 7 -9.94 -19.23 15.51
N ASN A 8 -9.93 -18.06 14.87
CA ASN A 8 -9.07 -16.95 15.26
C ASN A 8 -9.70 -16.17 16.42
N ILE A 9 -9.22 -16.41 17.64
CA ILE A 9 -9.71 -15.77 18.87
C ILE A 9 -9.02 -14.45 19.23
N SER A 10 -8.07 -13.98 18.42
CA SER A 10 -7.28 -12.77 18.73
C SER A 10 -8.09 -11.48 18.54
N GLY A 11 -9.18 -11.52 17.77
CA GLY A 11 -9.92 -10.33 17.33
C GLY A 11 -9.21 -9.52 16.24
N ILE A 12 -8.06 -9.99 15.74
CA ILE A 12 -7.29 -9.35 14.67
C ILE A 12 -7.51 -10.14 13.38
N PRO A 13 -7.98 -9.50 12.28
CA PRO A 13 -8.13 -10.16 10.99
C PRO A 13 -6.82 -10.79 10.49
N LEU A 14 -6.88 -12.00 9.94
CA LEU A 14 -5.73 -12.65 9.33
C LEU A 14 -5.71 -12.37 7.83
N GLY A 15 -4.55 -12.00 7.30
CA GLY A 15 -4.42 -11.60 5.91
C GLY A 15 -3.28 -12.27 5.15
N ILE A 16 -3.38 -12.20 3.83
CA ILE A 16 -2.31 -12.56 2.89
C ILE A 16 -1.54 -11.27 2.54
N LEU A 17 -0.22 -11.32 2.66
CA LEU A 17 0.62 -10.31 2.02
C LEU A 17 0.87 -10.76 0.57
N GLY A 18 0.24 -10.10 -0.39
CA GLY A 18 0.23 -10.52 -1.79
C GLY A 18 1.62 -10.63 -2.42
N THR A 19 2.62 -9.90 -1.91
CA THR A 19 4.01 -9.97 -2.39
C THR A 19 4.61 -11.37 -2.21
N HIS A 20 4.16 -12.15 -1.23
CA HIS A 20 4.58 -13.55 -1.03
C HIS A 20 4.02 -14.52 -2.07
N LEU A 21 3.03 -14.11 -2.87
CA LEU A 21 2.54 -14.87 -4.03
C LEU A 21 3.33 -14.55 -5.30
N GLY A 22 4.30 -13.64 -5.22
CA GLY A 22 5.17 -13.22 -6.30
C GLY A 22 5.04 -11.74 -6.61
N PHE A 23 6.10 -10.97 -6.39
CA PHE A 23 6.04 -9.52 -6.61
C PHE A 23 6.01 -9.18 -8.12
N LEU A 24 7.06 -9.56 -8.85
CA LEU A 24 7.20 -9.22 -10.27
C LEU A 24 6.23 -10.02 -11.15
N GLU A 25 6.04 -11.28 -10.81
CA GLU A 25 5.29 -12.26 -11.58
C GLU A 25 3.79 -12.25 -11.31
N ALA A 26 3.33 -11.59 -10.24
CA ALA A 26 1.91 -11.55 -9.88
C ALA A 26 1.32 -10.15 -9.69
N LEU A 27 2.11 -9.13 -9.34
CA LEU A 27 1.59 -7.80 -8.98
C LEU A 27 2.01 -6.67 -9.93
N VAL A 28 3.17 -6.78 -10.58
CA VAL A 28 3.66 -5.72 -11.46
C VAL A 28 2.92 -5.77 -12.81
N PRO A 29 2.24 -4.68 -13.22
CA PRO A 29 1.59 -4.64 -14.53
C PRO A 29 2.61 -4.58 -15.66
N ASP A 30 2.22 -5.05 -16.84
CA ASP A 30 3.00 -4.86 -18.06
C ASP A 30 2.96 -3.40 -18.57
N ASN A 31 3.63 -3.14 -19.69
CA ASN A 31 3.68 -1.81 -20.31
C ASN A 31 2.31 -1.31 -20.84
N HIS A 32 1.29 -2.17 -20.85
CA HIS A 32 -0.10 -1.82 -21.20
C HIS A 32 -0.99 -1.71 -19.96
N GLY A 33 -0.41 -1.76 -18.75
CA GLY A 33 -1.13 -1.70 -17.49
C GLY A 33 -1.88 -2.99 -17.14
N LYS A 34 -1.60 -4.11 -17.83
CA LYS A 34 -2.27 -5.40 -17.61
C LYS A 34 -1.60 -6.18 -16.50
N LEU A 35 -2.40 -6.74 -15.60
CA LEU A 35 -1.88 -7.53 -14.49
C LEU A 35 -1.58 -8.99 -14.92
N PRO A 36 -0.61 -9.65 -14.29
CA PRO A 36 -0.27 -11.04 -14.64
C PRO A 36 -1.44 -12.01 -14.46
N ARG A 37 -1.63 -12.87 -15.47
CA ARG A 37 -2.63 -13.95 -15.48
C ARG A 37 -1.94 -15.31 -15.69
N ASN A 38 -2.49 -16.35 -15.08
CA ASN A 38 -2.04 -17.73 -15.30
C ASN A 38 -2.53 -18.27 -16.67
N SER A 39 -2.20 -19.52 -16.99
CA SER A 39 -2.59 -20.15 -18.27
C SER A 39 -4.12 -20.27 -18.48
N ASN A 40 -4.90 -20.13 -17.41
CA ASN A 40 -6.37 -20.18 -17.45
C ASN A 40 -7.00 -18.79 -17.58
N GLY A 41 -6.18 -17.72 -17.64
CA GLY A 41 -6.65 -16.33 -17.75
C GLY A 41 -7.08 -15.71 -16.41
N GLU A 42 -6.86 -16.40 -15.29
CA GLU A 42 -7.12 -15.89 -13.94
C GLU A 42 -5.93 -15.07 -13.44
N PHE A 43 -6.17 -14.01 -12.66
CA PHE A 43 -5.09 -13.27 -12.01
C PHE A 43 -4.23 -14.18 -11.14
N VAL A 44 -2.91 -14.09 -11.29
CA VAL A 44 -1.97 -14.92 -10.52
C VAL A 44 -2.18 -14.72 -9.02
N ILE A 45 -2.44 -13.48 -8.58
CA ILE A 45 -2.74 -13.15 -7.18
C ILE A 45 -4.02 -13.82 -6.68
N ALA A 46 -5.11 -13.77 -7.45
CA ALA A 46 -6.37 -14.40 -7.05
C ALA A 46 -6.22 -15.92 -6.97
N ALA A 47 -5.50 -16.52 -7.93
CA ALA A 47 -5.21 -17.94 -7.94
C ALA A 47 -4.42 -18.40 -6.72
N GLY A 48 -3.33 -17.68 -6.39
CA GLY A 48 -2.52 -17.97 -5.21
C GLY A 48 -3.28 -17.75 -3.89
N ALA A 49 -4.12 -16.71 -3.82
CA ALA A 49 -4.95 -16.46 -2.65
C ALA A 49 -5.98 -17.58 -2.41
N ARG A 50 -6.61 -18.08 -3.47
CA ARG A 50 -7.53 -19.22 -3.42
C ARG A 50 -6.84 -20.48 -2.90
N GLU A 51 -5.63 -20.78 -3.39
CA GLU A 51 -4.84 -21.92 -2.89
C GLU A 51 -4.54 -21.79 -1.39
N LEU A 52 -4.18 -20.59 -0.92
CA LEU A 52 -3.94 -20.34 0.51
C LEU A 52 -5.22 -20.51 1.35
N ILE A 53 -6.36 -20.05 0.86
CA ILE A 53 -7.66 -20.24 1.53
C ILE A 53 -7.99 -21.74 1.65
N GLU A 54 -7.79 -22.52 0.59
CA GLU A 54 -8.07 -23.96 0.58
C GLU A 54 -7.14 -24.75 1.54
N LEU A 55 -5.90 -24.31 1.69
CA LEU A 55 -4.90 -24.96 2.54
C LEU A 55 -4.97 -24.51 4.01
N SER A 56 -5.43 -23.28 4.27
CA SER A 56 -5.37 -22.70 5.61
C SER A 56 -6.43 -23.32 6.54
N PRO A 57 -6.03 -23.85 7.72
CA PRO A 57 -7.00 -24.28 8.72
C PRO A 57 -7.67 -23.09 9.42
N VAL A 58 -7.13 -21.87 9.29
CA VAL A 58 -7.69 -20.63 9.87
C VAL A 58 -8.31 -19.79 8.74
N LYS A 59 -9.46 -19.17 9.00
CA LYS A 59 -10.08 -18.24 8.05
C LYS A 59 -9.11 -17.09 7.73
N ILE A 60 -8.94 -16.81 6.45
CA ILE A 60 -8.25 -15.63 5.94
C ILE A 60 -9.32 -14.59 5.61
N ASP A 61 -9.17 -13.37 6.12
CA ASP A 61 -10.16 -12.30 6.02
C ASP A 61 -9.81 -11.25 4.97
N LEU A 62 -8.53 -11.05 4.69
CA LEU A 62 -8.06 -9.94 3.85
C LEU A 62 -6.82 -10.28 3.03
N ILE A 63 -6.52 -9.43 2.05
CA ILE A 63 -5.28 -9.49 1.28
C ILE A 63 -4.74 -8.09 1.02
N GLN A 64 -3.44 -7.91 1.21
CA GLN A 64 -2.72 -6.72 0.79
C GLN A 64 -2.17 -6.90 -0.62
N ILE A 65 -2.44 -5.93 -1.50
CA ILE A 65 -2.12 -5.98 -2.93
C ILE A 65 -1.29 -4.75 -3.27
N SER A 66 -0.05 -4.95 -3.72
CA SER A 66 0.75 -3.85 -4.29
C SER A 66 0.04 -3.28 -5.51
N SER A 67 -0.17 -1.96 -5.52
CA SER A 67 -0.98 -1.27 -6.51
C SER A 67 -0.18 -0.13 -7.13
N PHE A 68 0.02 -0.22 -8.44
CA PHE A 68 0.85 0.73 -9.19
C PHE A 68 -0.03 1.78 -9.88
N GLY A 69 0.47 3.02 -9.96
CA GLY A 69 -0.18 4.09 -10.70
C GLY A 69 -0.28 3.82 -12.21
N THR A 70 0.55 2.91 -12.73
CA THR A 70 0.58 2.50 -14.14
C THR A 70 -0.39 1.37 -14.49
N THR A 71 -1.02 0.73 -13.49
CA THR A 71 -2.03 -0.32 -13.73
C THR A 71 -3.27 0.30 -14.38
N ASN A 72 -3.79 -0.37 -15.41
CA ASN A 72 -5.04 0.03 -16.05
C ASN A 72 -6.18 0.04 -14.99
N PRO A 73 -6.97 1.12 -14.88
CA PRO A 73 -8.06 1.20 -13.91
C PRO A 73 -9.04 0.03 -13.96
N ASP A 74 -9.41 -0.43 -15.16
CA ASP A 74 -10.36 -1.55 -15.33
C ASP A 74 -9.76 -2.87 -14.85
N GLU A 75 -8.45 -3.09 -15.06
CA GLU A 75 -7.76 -4.29 -14.55
C GLU A 75 -7.71 -4.31 -13.02
N LYS A 76 -7.55 -3.12 -12.41
CA LYS A 76 -7.54 -2.98 -10.96
C LYS A 76 -8.91 -3.29 -10.37
N ASP A 77 -9.97 -2.76 -10.99
CA ASP A 77 -11.35 -3.00 -10.59
C ASP A 77 -11.71 -4.50 -10.78
N GLU A 78 -11.26 -5.13 -11.87
CA GLU A 78 -11.44 -6.58 -12.12
C GLU A 78 -10.71 -7.45 -11.08
N LEU A 79 -9.46 -7.11 -10.71
CA LEU A 79 -8.72 -7.83 -9.67
C LEU A 79 -9.39 -7.69 -8.30
N ILE A 80 -9.83 -6.48 -7.94
CA ILE A 80 -10.52 -6.23 -6.67
C ILE A 80 -11.81 -7.07 -6.58
N ALA A 81 -12.59 -7.12 -7.66
CA ALA A 81 -13.77 -7.98 -7.73
C ALA A 81 -13.41 -9.46 -7.58
N ALA A 82 -12.41 -9.95 -8.32
CA ALA A 82 -11.98 -11.36 -8.25
C ALA A 82 -11.51 -11.78 -6.85
N VAL A 83 -10.84 -10.88 -6.12
CA VAL A 83 -10.41 -11.12 -4.74
C VAL A 83 -11.59 -11.16 -3.77
N ARG A 84 -12.58 -10.29 -3.96
CA ARG A 84 -13.80 -10.29 -3.14
C ARG A 84 -14.68 -11.51 -3.36
N ASP A 85 -14.69 -12.05 -4.58
CA ASP A 85 -15.39 -13.31 -4.87
C ASP A 85 -14.80 -14.49 -4.07
N LEU A 86 -13.55 -14.39 -3.61
CA LEU A 86 -12.92 -15.35 -2.68
C LEU A 86 -13.27 -15.08 -1.20
N GLY A 87 -14.05 -14.03 -0.91
CA GLY A 87 -14.41 -13.63 0.45
C GLY A 87 -13.33 -12.85 1.20
N LEU A 88 -12.34 -12.28 0.48
CA LEU A 88 -11.27 -11.47 1.04
C LEU A 88 -11.57 -9.98 0.91
N GLU A 89 -11.26 -9.18 1.93
CA GLU A 89 -11.24 -7.73 1.82
C GLU A 89 -9.87 -7.25 1.25
N PRO A 90 -9.84 -6.58 0.09
CA PRO A 90 -8.61 -6.07 -0.48
C PRO A 90 -8.14 -4.81 0.23
N GLN A 91 -6.83 -4.72 0.45
CA GLN A 91 -6.14 -3.53 0.92
C GLN A 91 -5.06 -3.16 -0.09
N LEU A 92 -5.13 -1.96 -0.66
CA LEU A 92 -4.13 -1.53 -1.63
C LEU A 92 -2.89 -1.01 -0.92
N VAL A 93 -1.70 -1.47 -1.31
CA VAL A 93 -0.42 -0.87 -0.94
C VAL A 93 0.07 -0.09 -2.14
N MET A 94 -0.07 1.23 -2.08
CA MET A 94 0.20 2.12 -3.21
C MET A 94 1.72 2.25 -3.40
N MET A 95 2.18 1.79 -4.57
CA MET A 95 3.57 1.88 -5.00
C MET A 95 3.72 3.11 -5.88
N VAL A 96 4.77 3.89 -5.64
CA VAL A 96 5.17 5.02 -6.49
C VAL A 96 6.50 4.67 -7.14
N GLY A 97 6.50 4.55 -8.47
CA GLY A 97 7.66 4.08 -9.23
C GLY A 97 8.20 5.15 -10.18
N GLY A 98 9.52 5.22 -10.30
CA GLY A 98 10.21 6.05 -11.30
C GLY A 98 10.25 7.55 -11.01
N VAL A 99 9.72 8.00 -9.87
CA VAL A 99 9.72 9.39 -9.42
C VAL A 99 10.02 9.49 -7.93
N ASN A 100 10.45 10.67 -7.48
CA ASN A 100 10.78 10.90 -6.08
C ASN A 100 9.74 11.78 -5.37
N PRO A 101 8.90 11.26 -4.46
CA PRO A 101 7.90 12.01 -3.71
C PRO A 101 8.53 13.07 -2.77
N MET A 102 9.84 13.02 -2.52
CA MET A 102 10.59 14.04 -1.78
C MET A 102 11.17 15.13 -2.68
N ASN A 103 11.14 14.94 -4.00
CA ASN A 103 11.58 15.94 -4.97
C ASN A 103 10.37 16.79 -5.40
N PRO A 104 10.36 18.10 -5.14
CA PRO A 104 9.27 18.97 -5.59
C PRO A 104 9.03 18.94 -7.10
N ASP A 105 10.07 18.68 -7.91
CA ASP A 105 9.93 18.61 -9.36
C ASP A 105 9.15 17.36 -9.84
N ASP A 106 9.11 16.32 -9.00
CA ASP A 106 8.43 15.05 -9.28
C ASP A 106 7.01 15.00 -8.65
N GLU A 107 6.61 16.05 -7.93
CA GLU A 107 5.38 16.06 -7.12
C GLU A 107 4.12 15.74 -7.93
N GLU A 108 3.98 16.33 -9.13
CA GLU A 108 2.79 16.12 -9.97
C GLU A 108 2.67 14.66 -10.42
N GLU A 109 3.77 14.03 -10.79
CA GLU A 109 3.78 12.64 -11.25
C GLU A 109 3.58 11.68 -10.07
N ALA A 110 4.21 11.94 -8.92
CA ALA A 110 3.96 11.18 -7.70
C ALA A 110 2.49 11.27 -7.26
N LEU A 111 1.91 12.47 -7.33
CA LEU A 111 0.49 12.68 -7.05
C LEU A 111 -0.38 11.92 -8.06
N ALA A 112 -0.11 12.00 -9.36
CA ALA A 112 -0.87 11.29 -10.38
C ALA A 112 -0.92 9.78 -10.11
N GLN A 113 0.20 9.17 -9.72
CA GLN A 113 0.25 7.75 -9.37
C GLN A 113 -0.56 7.42 -8.10
N LEU A 114 -0.50 8.27 -7.06
CA LEU A 114 -1.34 8.13 -5.87
C LEU A 114 -2.83 8.22 -6.22
N MET A 115 -3.20 9.19 -7.05
CA MET A 115 -4.60 9.45 -7.45
C MET A 115 -5.21 8.28 -8.22
N VAL A 116 -4.44 7.59 -9.05
CA VAL A 116 -4.91 6.36 -9.73
C VAL A 116 -5.32 5.28 -8.73
N ASN A 117 -4.51 5.10 -7.68
CA ASN A 117 -4.77 4.11 -6.64
C ASN A 117 -5.91 4.51 -5.72
N LEU A 118 -5.92 5.75 -5.24
CA LEU A 118 -6.99 6.29 -4.40
C LEU A 118 -8.34 6.27 -5.14
N GLY A 119 -8.35 6.62 -6.43
CA GLY A 119 -9.54 6.53 -7.26
C GLY A 119 -10.10 5.11 -7.36
N ALA A 120 -9.23 4.10 -7.50
CA ALA A 120 -9.66 2.71 -7.48
C ALA A 120 -10.18 2.28 -6.11
N ALA A 121 -9.52 2.68 -5.02
CA ALA A 121 -10.01 2.41 -3.68
C ALA A 121 -11.42 2.98 -3.45
N LEU A 122 -11.65 4.24 -3.85
CA LEU A 122 -12.96 4.90 -3.74
C LEU A 122 -14.04 4.22 -4.59
N ARG A 123 -13.77 3.96 -5.87
CA ARG A 123 -14.75 3.29 -6.76
C ARG A 123 -15.13 1.90 -6.25
N ASN A 124 -14.20 1.21 -5.61
CA ASN A 124 -14.41 -0.13 -5.08
C ASN A 124 -14.77 -0.14 -3.59
N ASN A 125 -15.04 0.98 -2.93
CA ASN A 125 -15.36 1.00 -1.49
C ASN A 125 -14.33 0.30 -0.60
N ILE A 126 -13.03 0.42 -0.92
CA ILE A 126 -11.97 -0.06 -0.05
C ILE A 126 -11.88 0.89 1.14
N VAL A 127 -11.90 0.33 2.35
CA VAL A 127 -11.93 1.13 3.59
C VAL A 127 -10.54 1.43 4.14
N GLN A 128 -9.51 0.71 3.68
CA GLN A 128 -8.14 0.86 4.13
C GLN A 128 -7.19 0.88 2.93
N VAL A 129 -6.47 1.98 2.78
CA VAL A 129 -5.35 2.08 1.85
C VAL A 129 -4.05 2.16 2.62
N ASN A 130 -2.99 1.74 1.97
CA ASN A 130 -1.66 1.76 2.51
C ASN A 130 -0.71 2.31 1.47
N SER A 131 0.48 2.70 1.89
CA SER A 131 1.50 3.11 0.98
C SER A 131 2.88 2.91 1.56
N THR A 132 3.81 2.61 0.67
CA THR A 132 5.23 2.74 0.93
C THR A 132 5.73 4.17 0.62
N SER A 133 4.80 5.08 0.26
CA SER A 133 4.90 6.37 -0.49
C SER A 133 5.83 7.47 0.04
N VAL A 134 6.83 7.13 0.82
CA VAL A 134 8.02 7.95 1.08
C VAL A 134 9.22 7.53 0.21
N GLU A 135 8.97 6.74 -0.85
CA GLU A 135 9.95 6.06 -1.70
C GLU A 135 10.62 6.94 -2.77
N THR A 136 11.95 6.98 -2.80
CA THR A 136 12.67 6.55 -4.03
C THR A 136 13.21 5.16 -3.76
N TRP A 137 12.92 4.22 -4.66
CA TRP A 137 13.40 2.83 -4.58
C TRP A 137 14.93 2.79 -4.56
N MET A 138 15.53 2.23 -3.50
CA MET A 138 16.99 1.98 -3.30
C MET A 138 17.94 3.16 -3.54
N GLU A 139 17.44 4.34 -3.89
CA GLU A 139 18.20 5.46 -4.42
C GLU A 139 18.04 6.70 -3.55
N GLY A 140 19.12 7.45 -3.46
CA GLY A 140 19.25 8.65 -2.65
C GLY A 140 20.23 8.47 -1.50
N ASN A 141 20.55 9.57 -0.83
CA ASN A 141 21.34 9.56 0.39
C ASN A 141 20.41 9.81 1.59
N PRO A 142 20.74 9.28 2.78
CA PRO A 142 20.08 9.73 4.00
C PRO A 142 20.22 11.26 4.11
N PRO A 143 19.30 11.95 4.81
CA PRO A 143 19.43 13.38 5.03
C PRO A 143 20.79 13.68 5.67
N SER A 144 21.52 14.63 5.10
CA SER A 144 22.84 15.07 5.54
C SER A 144 22.79 15.99 6.77
N SER A 145 21.60 16.48 7.11
CA SER A 145 21.35 17.36 8.25
C SER A 145 19.90 17.24 8.73
N GLU A 146 19.64 17.77 9.93
CA GLU A 146 18.28 17.88 10.49
C GLU A 146 17.38 18.76 9.61
N GLU A 147 17.90 19.87 9.09
CA GLU A 147 17.15 20.79 8.22
C GLU A 147 16.70 20.09 6.93
N GLU A 148 17.56 19.26 6.36
CA GLU A 148 17.21 18.43 5.19
C GLU A 148 16.17 17.35 5.55
N PHE A 149 16.29 16.72 6.72
CA PHE A 149 15.28 15.77 7.19
C PHE A 149 13.92 16.43 7.34
N GLU A 150 13.84 17.59 7.98
CA GLU A 150 12.60 18.36 8.16
C GLU A 150 12.02 18.84 6.82
N ALA A 151 12.86 19.21 5.84
CA ALA A 151 12.41 19.53 4.49
C ALA A 151 11.75 18.31 3.80
N ARG A 152 12.33 17.12 3.95
CA ARG A 152 11.76 15.86 3.41
C ARG A 152 10.46 15.48 4.12
N VAL A 153 10.36 15.71 5.43
CA VAL A 153 9.11 15.56 6.21
C VAL A 153 8.04 16.51 5.66
N ALA A 154 8.37 17.81 5.51
CA ALA A 154 7.45 18.81 5.02
C ALA A 154 6.94 18.52 3.60
N GLN A 155 7.82 18.06 2.70
CA GLN A 155 7.42 17.69 1.34
C GLN A 155 6.48 16.48 1.33
N ASN A 156 6.76 15.44 2.13
CA ASN A 156 5.84 14.30 2.23
C ASN A 156 4.48 14.71 2.81
N ILE A 157 4.45 15.55 3.85
CA ILE A 157 3.20 16.09 4.38
C ILE A 157 2.44 16.85 3.29
N LYS A 158 3.12 17.71 2.51
CA LYS A 158 2.52 18.46 1.42
C LYS A 158 1.87 17.55 0.38
N LEU A 159 2.63 16.58 -0.16
CA LEU A 159 2.14 15.65 -1.19
C LEU A 159 0.93 14.83 -0.71
N HIS A 160 1.02 14.23 0.49
CA HIS A 160 -0.04 13.34 0.99
C HIS A 160 -1.29 14.11 1.41
N LEU A 161 -1.14 15.32 1.97
CA LEU A 161 -2.27 16.20 2.24
C LEU A 161 -2.97 16.58 0.94
N ARG A 162 -2.20 16.97 -0.08
CA ARG A 162 -2.75 17.30 -1.40
C ARG A 162 -3.49 16.11 -2.01
N ALA A 163 -2.93 14.91 -1.95
CA ALA A 163 -3.60 13.68 -2.40
C ALA A 163 -4.90 13.41 -1.61
N TYR A 164 -4.88 13.61 -0.29
CA TYR A 164 -6.07 13.47 0.56
C TYR A 164 -7.19 14.44 0.17
N GLU A 165 -6.83 15.71 -0.05
CA GLU A 165 -7.77 16.78 -0.40
C GLU A 165 -8.31 16.61 -1.83
N GLU A 166 -7.43 16.39 -2.82
CA GLU A 166 -7.81 16.26 -4.22
C GLU A 166 -8.58 14.96 -4.51
N ALA A 167 -8.29 13.86 -3.81
CA ALA A 167 -9.09 12.65 -3.90
C ALA A 167 -10.42 12.74 -3.15
N GLY A 168 -10.64 13.79 -2.34
CA GLY A 168 -11.85 13.96 -1.56
C GLY A 168 -12.02 12.87 -0.50
N LEU A 169 -10.94 12.53 0.22
CA LEU A 169 -10.97 11.43 1.19
C LEU A 169 -11.78 11.76 2.45
N ASP A 170 -12.01 13.05 2.73
CA ASP A 170 -12.88 13.45 3.83
C ASP A 170 -14.33 13.03 3.59
N GLY A 171 -14.92 12.33 4.56
CA GLY A 171 -16.25 11.73 4.42
C GLY A 171 -16.36 10.59 3.39
N SER A 172 -15.26 10.12 2.82
CA SER A 172 -15.26 8.98 1.89
C SER A 172 -15.38 7.62 2.60
N CYS A 173 -15.41 6.53 1.82
CA CYS A 173 -15.37 5.16 2.37
C CYS A 173 -14.02 4.80 3.01
N ILE A 174 -12.94 5.51 2.67
CA ILE A 174 -11.62 5.23 3.22
C ILE A 174 -11.60 5.75 4.65
N GLU A 175 -11.34 4.87 5.60
CA GLU A 175 -11.30 5.20 7.04
C GLU A 175 -9.89 5.54 7.51
N ASN A 176 -8.86 4.97 6.86
CA ASN A 176 -7.47 5.25 7.17
C ASN A 176 -6.54 5.02 5.98
N TRP A 177 -5.42 5.75 6.02
CA TRP A 177 -4.28 5.58 5.14
C TRP A 177 -3.05 5.22 5.99
N ASN A 178 -2.54 4.00 5.85
CA ASN A 178 -1.36 3.56 6.58
C ASN A 178 -0.09 3.77 5.75
N ILE A 179 0.88 4.48 6.31
CA ILE A 179 2.18 4.73 5.67
C ILE A 179 3.22 3.83 6.32
N GLU A 180 3.97 3.12 5.50
CA GLU A 180 5.01 2.19 5.94
C GLU A 180 6.35 2.87 6.15
N PHE A 181 7.11 2.41 7.16
CA PHE A 181 8.55 2.64 7.22
C PHE A 181 9.26 1.37 6.77
N LEU A 182 10.37 1.53 6.07
CA LEU A 182 11.07 0.41 5.43
C LEU A 182 12.43 0.18 6.08
N ARG A 183 13.06 -0.99 5.89
CA ARG A 183 14.32 -1.25 6.59
C ARG A 183 15.49 -0.40 6.08
N PRO A 184 16.45 -0.06 6.95
CA PRO A 184 17.74 0.47 6.52
C PRO A 184 18.43 -0.45 5.48
N GLY A 185 19.10 0.16 4.51
CA GLY A 185 19.84 -0.57 3.46
C GLY A 185 19.01 -0.92 2.23
N GLU A 186 17.72 -1.16 2.39
CA GLU A 186 16.76 -1.12 1.27
C GLU A 186 16.37 0.33 0.96
N PHE A 187 16.28 1.17 2.00
CA PHE A 187 15.94 2.58 1.91
C PHE A 187 16.81 3.44 2.82
N GLN A 188 16.86 4.74 2.54
CA GLN A 188 17.82 5.67 3.16
C GLN A 188 17.17 6.68 4.11
N ASN A 189 15.85 6.83 4.08
CA ASN A 189 15.14 7.93 4.76
C ASN A 189 14.35 7.47 5.97
N PHE A 190 13.05 7.30 5.80
CA PHE A 190 12.08 6.96 6.83
C PHE A 190 12.16 5.48 7.16
N THR A 191 13.28 5.10 7.77
CA THR A 191 13.65 3.71 7.98
C THR A 191 13.27 3.17 9.37
N SER A 192 12.47 3.93 10.11
CA SER A 192 12.01 3.57 11.44
C SER A 192 10.74 4.33 11.78
N LEU A 193 9.97 3.79 12.72
CA LEU A 193 8.78 4.47 13.22
C LEU A 193 9.09 5.87 13.78
N ALA A 194 10.25 6.04 14.43
CA ALA A 194 10.67 7.32 14.97
C ALA A 194 10.84 8.38 13.86
N LYS A 195 11.40 8.00 12.71
CA LYS A 195 11.58 8.89 11.56
C LYS A 195 10.28 9.14 10.80
N LEU A 196 9.37 8.16 10.74
CA LEU A 196 8.07 8.31 10.07
C LEU A 196 7.08 9.17 10.88
N ARG A 197 7.18 9.13 12.22
CA ARG A 197 6.23 9.77 13.13
C ARG A 197 5.97 11.27 12.86
N PRO A 198 6.97 12.12 12.54
CA PRO A 198 6.74 13.52 12.19
C PRO A 198 5.76 13.70 11.02
N ILE A 199 5.84 12.85 9.98
CA ILE A 199 4.91 12.89 8.84
C ILE A 199 3.48 12.57 9.31
N LEU A 200 3.30 11.47 10.04
CA LEU A 200 1.99 11.04 10.52
C LEU A 200 1.35 12.09 11.45
N THR A 201 2.16 12.67 12.32
CA THR A 201 1.71 13.73 13.24
C THR A 201 1.28 14.97 12.47
N GLY A 202 2.14 15.46 11.58
CA GLY A 202 1.87 16.67 10.81
C GLY A 202 0.67 16.52 9.87
N LEU A 203 0.47 15.35 9.27
CA LEU A 203 -0.73 15.08 8.45
C LEU A 203 -2.01 15.09 9.31
N ASN A 204 -2.02 14.33 10.41
CA ASN A 204 -3.20 14.22 11.28
C ASN A 204 -3.56 15.56 11.96
N GLU A 205 -2.57 16.39 12.31
CA GLU A 205 -2.80 17.74 12.81
C GLU A 205 -3.49 18.64 11.78
N LYS A 206 -3.09 18.55 10.50
CA LYS A 206 -3.68 19.36 9.42
C LYS A 206 -5.13 18.99 9.12
N ILE A 207 -5.48 17.71 9.20
CA ILE A 207 -6.85 17.23 8.95
C ILE A 207 -7.71 17.15 10.24
N GLY A 208 -7.10 17.33 11.41
CA GLY A 208 -7.79 17.34 12.71
C GLY A 208 -8.27 15.98 13.23
N ARG A 209 -7.82 14.84 12.67
CA ARG A 209 -8.24 13.48 13.07
C ARG A 209 -7.17 12.42 12.80
N PRO A 210 -7.16 11.26 13.50
CA PRO A 210 -6.19 10.19 13.31
C PRO A 210 -6.51 9.29 12.09
N PHE A 211 -6.39 9.86 10.89
CA PHE A 211 -6.62 9.14 9.62
C PHE A 211 -5.35 8.43 9.11
N PHE A 212 -4.21 9.11 9.21
CA PHE A 212 -2.92 8.58 8.80
C PHE A 212 -2.30 7.77 9.93
N LYS A 213 -1.90 6.53 9.66
CA LYS A 213 -1.33 5.63 10.66
C LYS A 213 -0.04 5.01 10.14
N ALA A 214 0.72 4.35 11.02
CA ALA A 214 1.87 3.56 10.59
C ALA A 214 1.40 2.17 10.12
N LEU A 215 1.88 1.73 8.96
CA LEU A 215 1.93 0.33 8.59
C LEU A 215 3.23 -0.26 9.16
N ILE A 216 3.13 -1.38 9.87
CA ILE A 216 4.27 -2.04 10.51
C ILE A 216 4.50 -3.38 9.81
N ASP A 217 5.56 -3.48 9.02
CA ASP A 217 6.13 -4.77 8.66
C ASP A 217 7.19 -5.15 9.69
N ALA A 218 6.97 -6.30 10.35
CA ALA A 218 7.89 -6.84 11.33
C ALA A 218 9.28 -7.12 10.74
N ALA A 219 9.37 -7.44 9.44
CA ALA A 219 10.64 -7.63 8.73
C ALA A 219 11.47 -6.34 8.67
N HIS A 220 10.82 -5.17 8.71
CA HIS A 220 11.52 -3.87 8.72
C HIS A 220 11.97 -3.42 10.11
N CYS A 221 11.51 -4.08 11.17
CA CYS A 221 11.80 -3.73 12.56
C CYS A 221 13.13 -4.29 13.09
N GLY A 222 13.87 -5.04 12.25
CA GLY A 222 14.91 -5.99 12.66
C GLY A 222 16.29 -5.44 13.03
N ASP A 223 16.52 -4.13 13.06
CA ASP A 223 17.78 -3.50 13.49
C ASP A 223 17.56 -2.30 14.43
#